data_AF-A0A9E6R990-F1
#
_entry.id   AF-A0A9E6R990-F1
#
_cell.length_a   1.000
_cell.length_b   1.000
_cell.length_c   1.000
_cell.angle_alpha   90.00
_cell.angle_beta   90.00
_cell.angle_gamma   90.00
#
_symmetry.space_group_name_H-M   'P 1'
#
loop_
_entity.id
_entity.type
_entity.pdbx_description
1 polymer ?
#
loop_
_entity_poly.entity_id
_entity_poly.type
_entity_poly.pdbx_seq_one_letter_code
_entity_poly.pdbx_strand_id
1 'polypeptide(L)'
;MSGIERDMLHVIDDLRELNWESSFALPKGHALKRSPHYWPWHEDLHHVDGWAADLRSAGDPALEDLARRYDHVAAELRAAPRVPPVDEVVARYAAGEVGDRTARYALGMELGEFFDAVTARGLPPWSGSQADDE
;
A
#
# COMPACT_ATOMS: atom_id res chain seq x y z
N MET A 1 15.15 -15.18 -14.90
CA MET A 1 14.26 -14.12 -14.41
C MET A 1 13.54 -14.69 -13.20
N SER A 2 14.03 -14.43 -11.97
CA SER A 2 13.24 -14.80 -10.80
C SER A 2 12.07 -13.83 -10.79
N GLY A 3 10.87 -14.31 -11.11
CA GLY A 3 9.68 -13.51 -10.89
C GLY A 3 9.69 -13.16 -9.41
N ILE A 4 9.75 -11.86 -9.08
CA ILE A 4 9.60 -11.43 -7.70
C ILE A 4 8.26 -12.03 -7.24
N GLU A 5 8.33 -12.91 -6.24
CA GLU A 5 7.13 -13.49 -5.65
C GLU A 5 6.25 -12.33 -5.19
N ARG A 6 5.03 -12.25 -5.71
CA ARG A 6 4.10 -11.18 -5.36
C ARG A 6 3.69 -11.37 -3.90
N ASP A 7 4.32 -10.61 -3.04
CA ASP A 7 4.18 -10.64 -1.59
C ASP A 7 3.39 -9.41 -1.07
N MET A 8 3.22 -9.33 0.26
CA MET A 8 2.42 -8.29 0.90
C MET A 8 2.86 -6.86 0.51
N LEU A 9 4.13 -6.62 0.18
CA LEU A 9 4.59 -5.29 -0.23
C LEU A 9 3.92 -4.84 -1.53
N HIS A 10 3.74 -5.74 -2.50
CA HIS A 10 3.10 -5.42 -3.78
C HIS A 10 1.62 -5.13 -3.60
N VAL A 11 0.93 -5.94 -2.80
CA VAL A 11 -0.52 -5.77 -2.54
C VAL A 11 -0.78 -4.44 -1.84
N ILE A 12 0.08 -4.06 -0.90
CA ILE A 12 -0.03 -2.77 -0.21
C ILE A 12 0.28 -1.60 -1.14
N ASP A 13 1.26 -1.73 -2.04
CA ASP A 13 1.58 -0.66 -2.98
C ASP A 13 0.43 -0.40 -3.95
N ASP A 14 -0.16 -1.46 -4.52
CA ASP A 14 -1.36 -1.37 -5.37
C ASP A 14 -2.53 -0.74 -4.62
N LEU A 15 -2.77 -1.13 -3.36
CA LEU A 15 -3.81 -0.52 -2.53
C LEU A 15 -3.56 0.98 -2.31
N ARG A 16 -2.29 1.38 -2.16
CA ARG A 16 -1.92 2.79 -1.93
C ARG A 16 -2.13 3.61 -3.20
N GLU A 17 -1.77 3.07 -4.34
CA GLU A 17 -2.04 3.68 -5.64
C GLU A 17 -3.54 3.85 -5.86
N LEU A 18 -4.34 2.81 -5.60
CA LEU A 18 -5.80 2.87 -5.71
C LEU A 18 -6.43 3.91 -4.78
N ASN A 19 -5.93 4.01 -3.55
CA ASN A 19 -6.37 5.03 -2.62
C ASN A 19 -6.04 6.44 -3.11
N TRP A 20 -4.85 6.62 -3.68
CA TRP A 20 -4.48 7.89 -4.30
C TRP A 20 -5.39 8.23 -5.48
N GLU A 21 -5.58 7.31 -6.42
CA GLU A 21 -6.43 7.53 -7.60
C GLU A 21 -7.89 7.84 -7.24
N SER A 22 -8.48 7.07 -6.32
CA SER A 22 -9.87 7.29 -5.89
C SER A 22 -10.08 8.67 -5.26
N SER A 23 -9.05 9.24 -4.63
CA SER A 23 -9.10 10.60 -4.09
C SER A 23 -9.26 11.69 -5.16
N PHE A 24 -8.86 11.43 -6.41
CA PHE A 24 -9.04 12.33 -7.56
C PHE A 24 -10.26 11.99 -8.39
N ALA A 25 -10.64 10.71 -8.46
CA ALA A 25 -11.83 10.27 -9.20
C ALA A 25 -13.13 10.86 -8.62
N LEU A 26 -13.15 11.12 -7.31
CA LEU A 26 -14.34 11.65 -6.63
C LEU A 26 -14.34 13.19 -6.56
N PRO A 27 -15.44 13.87 -6.95
CA PRO A 27 -15.55 15.32 -6.87
C PRO A 27 -15.46 15.81 -5.43
N LYS A 28 -15.06 17.08 -5.24
CA LYS A 28 -14.98 17.70 -3.91
C LYS A 28 -16.36 17.65 -3.23
N GLY A 29 -16.41 17.12 -2.01
CA GLY A 29 -17.63 17.01 -1.21
C GLY A 29 -18.44 15.74 -1.44
N HIS A 30 -18.03 14.87 -2.38
CA HIS A 30 -18.63 13.54 -2.56
C HIS A 30 -18.57 12.75 -1.25
N ALA A 31 -19.65 12.06 -0.89
CA ALA A 31 -19.78 11.37 0.40
C ALA A 31 -18.64 10.37 0.63
N LEU A 32 -18.29 9.63 -0.43
CA LEU A 32 -17.21 8.64 -0.41
C LEU A 32 -15.84 9.27 -0.14
N LYS A 33 -15.59 10.52 -0.56
CA LYS A 33 -14.29 11.20 -0.36
C LYS A 33 -13.92 11.42 1.12
N ARG A 34 -14.87 11.25 2.05
CA ARG A 34 -14.68 11.39 3.49
C ARG A 34 -14.46 10.07 4.21
N SER A 35 -14.51 8.93 3.52
CA SER A 35 -14.35 7.64 4.18
C SER A 35 -12.94 7.55 4.76
N PRO A 36 -12.80 7.50 6.10
CA PRO A 36 -11.49 7.48 6.71
C PRO A 36 -10.87 6.09 6.52
N HIS A 37 -9.80 6.03 5.73
CA HIS A 37 -8.99 4.82 5.61
C HIS A 37 -8.05 4.75 6.82
N TYR A 38 -8.30 3.81 7.73
CA TYR A 38 -7.53 3.65 8.97
C TYR A 38 -6.37 2.65 8.80
N TRP A 39 -5.31 2.90 9.57
CA TRP A 39 -4.04 2.20 9.58
C TRP A 39 -4.02 1.16 10.73
N PRO A 40 -3.52 -0.09 10.57
CA PRO A 40 -2.91 -0.73 9.39
C PRO A 40 -3.88 -1.45 8.43
N TRP A 41 -3.54 -1.47 7.14
CA TRP A 41 -4.47 -1.85 6.04
C TRP A 41 -4.71 -3.35 5.84
N HIS A 42 -3.80 -4.23 6.27
CA HIS A 42 -4.02 -5.68 6.17
C HIS A 42 -5.02 -6.20 7.21
N GLU A 43 -5.33 -5.41 8.24
CA GLU A 43 -6.29 -5.76 9.29
C GLU A 43 -7.73 -5.37 8.94
N ASP A 44 -7.94 -4.56 7.88
CA ASP A 44 -9.25 -4.01 7.55
C ASP A 44 -9.73 -4.39 6.13
N LEU A 45 -9.57 -5.67 5.78
CA LEU A 45 -10.14 -6.26 4.56
C LEU A 45 -11.63 -5.91 4.39
N HIS A 46 -12.38 -5.87 5.49
CA HIS A 46 -13.79 -5.52 5.48
C HIS A 46 -14.04 -4.09 4.98
N HIS A 47 -13.17 -3.15 5.29
CA HIS A 47 -13.25 -1.80 4.77
C HIS A 47 -12.91 -1.72 3.27
N VAL A 48 -11.91 -2.49 2.81
CA VAL A 48 -11.58 -2.58 1.38
C VAL A 48 -12.78 -3.10 0.57
N ASP A 49 -13.44 -4.16 1.08
CA ASP A 49 -14.65 -4.72 0.48
C ASP A 49 -15.83 -3.74 0.49
N GLY A 50 -16.06 -3.08 1.62
CA GLY A 50 -17.11 -2.07 1.77
C GLY A 50 -16.93 -0.93 0.79
N TRP A 51 -15.69 -0.48 0.61
CA TRP A 51 -15.36 0.58 -0.33
C TRP A 51 -15.61 0.20 -1.79
N ALA A 52 -15.25 -1.01 -2.21
CA ALA A 52 -15.58 -1.50 -3.55
C ALA A 52 -17.10 -1.54 -3.79
N ALA A 53 -17.88 -1.94 -2.78
CA ALA A 53 -19.35 -1.94 -2.86
C ALA A 53 -19.94 -0.53 -2.96
N ASP A 54 -19.40 0.41 -2.20
CA ASP A 54 -19.80 1.82 -2.24
C ASP A 54 -19.51 2.46 -3.60
N LEU A 55 -18.33 2.20 -4.18
CA LEU A 55 -17.95 2.67 -5.51
C LEU A 55 -18.88 2.13 -6.60
N ARG A 56 -19.21 0.83 -6.58
CA ARG A 56 -20.18 0.24 -7.53
C ARG A 56 -21.57 0.87 -7.40
N SER A 57 -21.98 1.16 -6.17
CA SER A 57 -23.31 1.73 -5.89
C SER A 57 -23.44 3.19 -6.33
N ALA A 58 -22.33 3.87 -6.63
CA ALA A 58 -22.34 5.25 -7.14
C ALA A 58 -22.85 5.36 -8.60
N GLY A 59 -22.85 4.26 -9.36
CA GLY A 59 -23.43 4.21 -10.72
C GLY A 59 -22.64 4.96 -11.80
N ASP A 60 -21.35 5.25 -11.55
CA ASP A 60 -20.43 5.86 -12.52
C ASP A 60 -19.49 4.79 -13.10
N PRO A 61 -19.46 4.58 -14.43
CA PRO A 61 -18.57 3.61 -15.08
C PRO A 61 -17.07 3.79 -14.74
N ALA A 62 -16.61 5.01 -14.48
CA ALA A 62 -15.23 5.24 -14.08
C ALA A 62 -14.94 4.71 -12.66
N LEU A 63 -15.94 4.74 -11.78
CA LEU A 63 -15.85 4.19 -10.42
C LEU A 63 -16.00 2.67 -10.40
N GLU A 64 -16.68 2.08 -11.39
CA GLU A 64 -16.74 0.62 -11.55
C GLU A 64 -15.34 0.02 -11.80
N ASP A 65 -14.50 0.68 -12.59
CA ASP A 65 -13.13 0.20 -12.83
C ASP A 65 -12.30 0.22 -11.53
N LEU A 66 -12.36 1.32 -10.78
CA LEU A 66 -11.73 1.41 -9.47
C LEU A 66 -12.25 0.32 -8.53
N ALA A 67 -13.56 0.09 -8.49
CA ALA A 67 -14.15 -0.96 -7.67
C ALA A 67 -13.62 -2.36 -8.03
N ARG A 68 -13.47 -2.69 -9.32
CA ARG A 68 -12.87 -3.98 -9.74
C ARG A 68 -11.42 -4.13 -9.27
N ARG A 69 -10.64 -3.05 -9.28
CA ARG A 69 -9.25 -3.09 -8.80
C ARG A 69 -9.20 -3.23 -7.28
N TYR A 70 -10.09 -2.59 -6.54
CA TYR A 70 -10.26 -2.83 -5.10
C TYR A 70 -10.68 -4.28 -4.80
N ASP A 71 -11.57 -4.86 -5.60
CA ASP A 71 -11.96 -6.29 -5.49
C ASP A 71 -10.77 -7.23 -5.71
N HIS A 72 -9.90 -6.90 -6.66
CA HIS A 72 -8.68 -7.66 -6.91
C HIS A 72 -7.75 -7.62 -5.70
N VAL A 73 -7.44 -6.43 -5.18
CA VAL A 73 -6.61 -6.27 -3.98
C VAL A 73 -7.22 -6.99 -2.77
N ALA A 74 -8.54 -6.88 -2.58
CA ALA A 74 -9.23 -7.61 -1.51
C ALA A 74 -9.11 -9.13 -1.66
N ALA A 75 -9.17 -9.66 -2.89
CA ALA A 75 -8.97 -11.08 -3.16
C ALA A 75 -7.53 -11.52 -2.83
N GLU A 76 -6.53 -10.69 -3.13
CA GLU A 76 -5.14 -10.97 -2.79
C GLU A 76 -4.90 -10.93 -1.29
N LEU A 77 -5.41 -9.92 -0.58
CA LEU A 77 -5.35 -9.86 0.88
C LEU A 77 -5.98 -11.11 1.53
N ARG A 78 -7.12 -11.59 1.01
CA ARG A 78 -7.76 -12.86 1.47
C ARG A 78 -6.89 -14.08 1.22
N ALA A 79 -6.07 -14.08 0.18
CA ALA A 79 -5.13 -15.16 -0.09
C ALA A 79 -3.96 -15.18 0.91
N ALA A 80 -3.89 -14.19 1.81
CA ALA A 80 -2.87 -14.06 2.85
C ALA A 80 -1.46 -14.13 2.26
N PRO A 81 -1.06 -13.13 1.44
CA PRO A 81 0.23 -13.14 0.78
C PRO A 81 1.32 -13.12 1.84
N ARG A 82 2.47 -13.73 1.52
CA ARG A 82 3.62 -13.77 2.42
C ARG A 82 3.97 -12.35 2.86
N VAL A 83 4.12 -12.14 4.17
CA VAL A 83 4.75 -10.92 4.69
C VAL A 83 6.26 -11.16 4.71
N PRO A 84 7.06 -10.38 3.97
CA PRO A 84 8.51 -10.55 4.00
C PRO A 84 9.08 -10.24 5.39
N PRO A 85 10.16 -10.92 5.82
CA PRO A 85 10.83 -10.60 7.08
C PRO A 85 11.39 -9.17 7.03
N VAL A 86 11.56 -8.57 8.20
CA VAL A 86 12.04 -7.17 8.36
C VAL A 86 13.32 -6.90 7.56
N ASP A 87 14.28 -7.83 7.58
CA ASP A 87 15.54 -7.71 6.83
C ASP A 87 15.32 -7.55 5.32
N GLU A 88 14.39 -8.33 4.77
CA GLU A 88 14.07 -8.28 3.34
C GLU A 88 13.37 -6.95 3.00
N VAL A 89 12.40 -6.53 3.83
CA VAL A 89 11.70 -5.25 3.62
C VAL A 89 12.66 -4.06 3.69
N VAL A 90 13.56 -4.03 4.69
CA VAL A 90 14.56 -2.97 4.82
C VAL A 90 15.53 -2.98 3.63
N ALA A 91 15.95 -4.15 3.15
CA ALA A 91 16.80 -4.24 1.97
C ALA A 91 16.12 -3.68 0.71
N ARG A 92 14.84 -4.01 0.49
CA ARG A 92 14.05 -3.47 -0.63
C ARG A 92 13.82 -1.96 -0.52
N TYR A 93 13.57 -1.45 0.70
CA TYR A 93 13.51 -0.01 0.97
C TYR A 93 14.83 0.70 0.64
N ALA A 94 15.95 0.13 1.07
CA ALA A 94 17.28 0.68 0.82
C ALA A 94 17.65 0.68 -0.67
N ALA A 95 17.18 -0.33 -1.41
CA ALA A 95 17.32 -0.41 -2.87
C ALA A 95 16.38 0.54 -3.63
N GLY A 96 15.46 1.23 -2.95
CA GLY A 96 14.48 2.12 -3.57
C GLY A 96 13.32 1.38 -4.25
N GLU A 97 13.17 0.07 -4.02
CA GLU A 97 12.09 -0.74 -4.61
C GLU A 97 10.73 -0.44 -3.96
N VAL A 98 10.72 -0.02 -2.69
CA VAL A 98 9.52 0.34 -1.95
C VAL A 98 9.73 1.60 -1.13
N GLY A 99 8.68 2.41 -0.98
CA GLY A 99 8.70 3.58 -0.10
C GLY A 99 8.57 3.23 1.39
N ASP A 100 8.90 4.19 2.25
CA ASP A 100 8.81 4.04 3.72
C ASP A 100 7.41 3.63 4.17
N ARG A 101 6.37 4.20 3.54
CA ARG A 101 4.97 3.88 3.85
C ARG A 101 4.68 2.42 3.55
N THR A 102 4.93 1.95 2.34
CA THR A 102 4.69 0.55 1.94
C THR A 102 5.43 -0.43 2.84
N ALA A 103 6.69 -0.14 3.17
CA ALA A 103 7.51 -0.95 4.07
C ALA A 103 6.92 -1.04 5.50
N ARG A 104 6.64 0.12 6.12
CA ARG A 104 5.97 0.19 7.42
C ARG A 104 4.62 -0.51 7.40
N TYR A 105 3.95 -0.40 6.26
CA TYR A 105 2.61 -0.89 6.11
C TYR A 105 2.52 -2.41 6.08
N ALA A 106 3.45 -3.06 5.39
CA ALA A 106 3.56 -4.51 5.39
C ALA A 106 4.00 -5.06 6.75
N LEU A 107 4.85 -4.32 7.48
CA LEU A 107 5.40 -4.76 8.76
C LEU A 107 4.53 -4.42 9.97
N GLY A 108 3.50 -3.58 9.80
CA GLY A 108 2.70 -3.08 10.92
C GLY A 108 3.52 -2.22 11.90
N MET A 109 4.58 -1.55 11.42
CA MET A 109 5.50 -0.77 12.24
C MET A 109 5.16 0.71 12.22
N GLU A 110 5.34 1.36 13.37
CA GLU A 110 5.34 2.82 13.45
C GLU A 110 6.60 3.42 12.79
N LEU A 111 6.55 4.71 12.46
CA LEU A 111 7.66 5.37 11.76
C LEU A 111 8.99 5.30 12.52
N GLY A 112 8.96 5.51 13.83
CA GLY A 112 10.16 5.42 14.67
C GLY A 112 10.76 4.01 14.69
N GLU A 113 9.92 3.00 14.89
CA GLU A 113 10.35 1.59 14.93
C GLU A 113 10.98 1.14 13.62
N PHE A 114 10.42 1.57 12.49
CA PHE A 114 10.97 1.28 11.18
C PHE A 114 12.32 1.97 10.97
N PHE A 115 12.46 3.24 11.35
CA PHE A 115 13.75 3.93 11.26
C PHE A 115 14.81 3.37 12.18
N ASP A 116 14.44 2.90 13.37
CA ASP A 116 15.35 2.16 14.25
C ASP A 116 15.81 0.86 13.60
N ALA A 117 14.91 0.13 12.91
CA ALA A 117 15.26 -1.07 12.16
C ALA A 117 16.19 -0.79 10.97
N VAL A 118 15.97 0.31 10.23
CA VAL A 118 16.86 0.76 9.14
C VAL A 118 18.23 1.14 9.68
N THR A 119 18.27 1.93 10.75
CA THR A 119 19.52 2.41 11.39
C THR A 119 20.34 1.26 11.98
N ALA A 120 19.68 0.28 12.62
CA ALA A 120 20.33 -0.90 13.16
C ALA A 120 21.07 -1.75 12.10
N ARG A 121 20.75 -1.54 10.81
CA ARG A 121 21.37 -2.19 9.65
C ARG A 121 22.40 -1.30 8.95
N GLY A 122 22.74 -0.15 9.54
CA GLY A 122 23.75 0.78 9.02
C GLY A 122 23.30 1.60 7.81
N LEU A 123 21.99 1.69 7.58
CA LEU A 123 21.40 2.40 6.45
C LEU A 123 20.81 3.74 6.91
N PRO A 124 20.86 4.80 6.09
CA PRO A 124 20.20 6.06 6.42
C PRO A 124 18.67 5.87 6.42
N PRO A 125 17.93 6.45 7.38
CA PRO A 125 16.46 6.37 7.45
C PRO A 125 15.75 7.13 6.32
N TRP A 126 16.51 7.81 5.46
CA TRP A 126 16.01 8.49 4.28
C TRP A 126 16.90 8.14 3.09
N SER A 127 16.61 7.04 2.39
CA SER A 127 17.13 6.79 1.03
C SER A 127 16.29 7.56 0.00
N GLY A 128 16.01 8.83 0.27
CA GLY A 128 15.53 9.76 -0.74
C GLY A 128 16.73 10.22 -1.56
N SER A 129 16.73 9.87 -2.85
CA SER A 129 17.83 10.03 -3.82
C SER A 129 18.93 8.97 -3.72
N GLN A 130 18.96 8.06 -4.71
CA GLN A 130 20.22 7.93 -5.45
C GLN A 130 20.56 9.37 -5.86
N ALA A 131 21.49 9.99 -5.15
CA ALA A 131 22.24 11.07 -5.76
C ALA A 131 22.81 10.45 -7.04
N ASP A 132 22.42 11.01 -8.18
CA ASP A 132 23.11 10.77 -9.43
C ASP A 132 24.59 11.11 -9.17
N ASP A 133 25.39 10.09 -8.86
CA ASP A 133 26.84 10.15 -8.93
C ASP A 133 27.21 10.04 -10.43
N GLU A 134 27.04 11.15 -11.15
CA GLU A 134 27.81 11.48 -12.36
C GLU A 134 28.64 12.76 -12.14
#